data_AF-A0A1G0IIL8-F1
#
_entry.id   AF-A0A1G0IIL8-F1
#
_cell.length_a   1.000
_cell.length_b   1.000
_cell.length_c   1.000
_cell.angle_alpha   90.00
_cell.angle_beta   90.00
_cell.angle_gamma   90.00
#
_symmetry.space_group_name_H-M   'P 1'
#
loop_
_entity.id
_entity.type
_entity.pdbx_description
1 polymer ?
#
loop_
_entity_poly.entity_id
_entity_poly.type
_entity_poly.pdbx_seq_one_letter_code
_entity_poly.pdbx_strand_id
1 'polypeptide(L)'
;MTLIVALAVCFAMLPACEEFQQNTSHFSHGTYRCYYEPMNSGGRYFEGVDLLREKAIDKAYDACMADKQFGSNKFRCEFVDCRYH
;
A
#
# COMPACT_ATOMS: atom_id res chain seq x y z
N MET A 1 -60.23 -26.85 2.06
CA MET A 1 -59.84 -26.20 0.79
C MET A 1 -58.36 -25.84 0.91
N THR A 2 -57.51 -26.56 0.14
CA THR A 2 -56.15 -26.20 -0.37
C THR A 2 -55.43 -25.07 0.38
N LEU A 3 -54.40 -25.27 1.22
CA LEU A 3 -53.17 -26.07 1.18
C LEU A 3 -52.15 -25.58 0.11
N ILE A 4 -51.07 -24.96 0.61
CA ILE A 4 -49.65 -25.09 0.17
C ILE A 4 -49.30 -24.52 -1.23
N VAL A 5 -48.14 -23.95 -1.53
CA VAL A 5 -46.93 -23.44 -0.86
C VAL A 5 -46.25 -22.67 -2.00
N ALA A 6 -45.66 -21.52 -1.69
CA ALA A 6 -44.77 -20.86 -2.63
C ALA A 6 -43.57 -21.79 -2.95
N LEU A 7 -43.55 -22.37 -4.15
CA LEU A 7 -42.35 -22.88 -4.79
C LEU A 7 -41.87 -21.78 -5.75
N ALA A 8 -40.75 -21.10 -5.46
CA ALA A 8 -39.37 -21.55 -5.71
C ALA A 8 -39.08 -21.52 -7.24
N VAL A 9 -37.97 -20.97 -7.72
CA VAL A 9 -36.64 -21.57 -7.61
C VAL A 9 -35.61 -20.62 -8.25
N CYS A 10 -34.47 -20.47 -7.56
CA CYS A 10 -33.12 -20.14 -8.03
C CYS A 10 -32.90 -18.95 -8.98
N PHE A 11 -32.43 -17.84 -8.41
CA PHE A 11 -31.27 -17.18 -9.00
C PHE A 11 -30.03 -17.51 -8.17
N ALA A 12 -29.12 -18.23 -8.82
CA ALA A 12 -27.80 -18.63 -8.36
C ALA A 12 -27.11 -17.49 -7.60
N MET A 13 -26.69 -17.70 -6.36
CA MET A 13 -25.34 -18.19 -6.06
C MET A 13 -24.29 -17.54 -6.97
N LEU A 14 -23.90 -16.31 -6.62
CA LEU A 14 -22.59 -15.76 -6.94
C LEU A 14 -22.01 -15.05 -5.70
N PRO A 15 -21.45 -15.77 -4.72
CA PRO A 15 -20.29 -15.28 -3.99
C PRO A 15 -19.06 -15.83 -4.72
N ALA A 16 -18.80 -15.34 -5.93
CA ALA A 16 -17.66 -15.80 -6.72
C ALA A 16 -16.86 -14.59 -7.20
N CYS A 17 -16.33 -13.83 -6.23
CA CYS A 17 -15.00 -13.25 -6.26
C CYS A 17 -14.72 -12.56 -4.91
N GLU A 18 -14.81 -13.31 -3.81
CA GLU A 18 -13.67 -13.18 -2.90
C GLU A 18 -12.56 -13.91 -3.64
N GLU A 19 -11.70 -13.17 -4.33
CA GLU A 19 -10.35 -13.65 -4.53
C GLU A 19 -9.83 -13.92 -3.12
N PHE A 20 -9.99 -15.16 -2.68
CA PHE A 20 -9.05 -15.81 -1.81
C PHE A 20 -7.74 -15.80 -2.60
N GLN A 21 -7.09 -14.63 -2.65
CA GLN A 21 -5.68 -14.56 -2.93
C GLN A 21 -5.09 -15.46 -1.86
N GLN A 22 -4.65 -16.62 -2.34
CA GLN A 22 -3.95 -17.60 -1.56
C GLN A 22 -3.04 -16.82 -0.62
N ASN A 23 -3.19 -17.12 0.67
CA ASN A 23 -2.16 -16.84 1.65
C ASN A 23 -0.93 -17.59 1.12
N THR A 24 -0.21 -16.95 0.19
CA THR A 24 0.98 -17.49 -0.44
C THR A 24 2.01 -17.43 0.66
N SER A 25 2.03 -18.55 1.41
CA SER A 25 3.24 -19.33 1.58
C SER A 25 4.48 -18.45 1.56
N HIS A 26 4.98 -18.19 2.76
CA HIS A 26 6.18 -17.42 3.07
C HIS A 26 5.92 -15.92 3.23
N PHE A 27 5.40 -15.55 4.41
CA PHE A 27 5.82 -14.29 5.04
C PHE A 27 7.34 -14.33 5.12
N SER A 28 8.02 -13.82 4.10
CA SER A 28 9.35 -13.31 4.28
C SER A 28 9.17 -12.20 5.33
N HIS A 29 9.64 -12.45 6.57
CA HIS A 29 9.51 -11.58 7.74
C HIS A 29 10.25 -10.24 7.58
N GLY A 30 10.52 -9.85 6.33
CA GLY A 30 11.19 -8.63 6.01
C GLY A 30 10.24 -7.55 5.53
N THR A 31 10.60 -6.32 5.89
CA THR A 31 9.93 -5.11 5.44
C THR A 31 10.82 -4.41 4.43
N TYR A 32 10.20 -3.78 3.44
CA TYR A 32 10.90 -2.82 2.61
C TYR A 32 11.04 -1.52 3.37
N ARG A 33 12.27 -1.01 3.43
CA ARG A 33 12.59 0.34 3.90
C ARG A 33 13.13 1.14 2.73
N CYS A 34 12.37 2.13 2.28
CA CYS A 34 12.75 3.02 1.20
C CYS A 34 13.02 4.43 1.73
N TYR A 35 13.85 5.19 1.01
CA TYR A 35 14.30 6.52 1.43
C TYR A 35 14.16 7.55 0.31
N TYR A 36 13.68 8.73 0.68
CA TYR A 36 13.71 9.94 -0.15
C TYR A 36 14.53 11.04 0.51
N GLU A 37 15.17 11.86 -0.31
CA GLU A 37 15.89 13.05 0.14
C GLU A 37 15.37 14.28 -0.62
N PRO A 38 15.16 15.42 0.05
CA PRO A 38 14.95 16.68 -0.67
C PRO A 38 16.22 17.11 -1.39
N MET A 39 16.10 17.53 -2.65
CA MET A 39 17.23 17.95 -3.52
C MET A 39 18.14 19.07 -2.95
N ASN A 40 17.79 19.70 -1.83
CA ASN A 40 18.58 20.76 -1.18
C ASN A 40 18.70 20.59 0.35
N SER A 41 18.44 19.40 0.92
CA SER A 41 18.42 19.22 2.38
C SER A 41 19.77 18.94 3.02
N GLY A 42 20.81 18.62 2.24
CA GLY A 42 22.14 18.34 2.74
C GLY A 42 22.21 17.05 3.58
N GLY A 43 21.50 15.99 3.18
CA GLY A 43 21.59 14.67 3.82
C GLY A 43 20.45 14.32 4.78
N ARG A 44 19.27 14.96 4.66
CA ARG A 44 18.09 14.56 5.42
C ARG A 44 17.28 13.51 4.65
N TYR A 45 17.21 12.31 5.20
CA TYR A 45 16.44 11.21 4.63
C TYR A 45 15.08 11.07 5.30
N PHE A 46 14.07 10.82 4.48
CA PHE A 46 12.72 10.46 4.90
C PHE A 46 12.48 9.00 4.55
N GLU A 47 12.08 8.22 5.54
CA GLU A 47 11.90 6.80 5.38
C GLU A 47 10.42 6.42 5.27
N GLY A 48 10.18 5.38 4.49
CA GLY A 48 8.90 4.68 4.42
C GLY A 48 9.15 3.20 4.60
N VAL A 49 8.37 2.59 5.49
CA VAL A 49 8.47 1.16 5.82
C VAL A 49 7.13 0.49 5.57
N ASP A 50 7.16 -0.61 4.81
CA ASP A 50 5.99 -1.43 4.53
C ASP A 50 6.39 -2.86 4.14
N LEU A 51 5.44 -3.79 4.17
CA LEU A 51 5.62 -5.15 3.66
C LEU A 51 5.73 -5.17 2.13
N LEU A 52 5.16 -4.16 1.45
CA LEU A 52 5.22 -3.99 0.01
C LEU A 52 6.19 -2.86 -0.36
N ARG A 53 7.08 -3.12 -1.32
CA ARG A 53 8.06 -2.13 -1.79
C ARG A 53 7.40 -0.83 -2.25
N GLU A 54 6.34 -0.92 -3.05
CA GLU A 54 5.63 0.26 -3.57
C GLU A 54 5.02 1.09 -2.45
N LYS A 55 4.42 0.45 -1.44
CA LYS A 55 3.90 1.13 -0.26
C LYS A 55 4.99 1.79 0.58
N ALA A 56 6.16 1.16 0.68
CA ALA A 56 7.31 1.75 1.35
C ALA A 56 7.85 2.98 0.59
N ILE A 57 7.83 2.96 -0.75
CA ILE A 57 8.16 4.11 -1.60
C ILE A 57 7.16 5.25 -1.38
N ASP A 58 5.86 4.96 -1.48
CA ASP A 58 4.79 5.95 -1.32
C ASP A 58 4.89 6.64 0.05
N LYS A 59 5.05 5.87 1.12
CA LYS A 59 5.22 6.41 2.47
C LYS A 59 6.46 7.30 2.62
N ALA A 60 7.58 6.89 2.02
CA ALA A 60 8.82 7.67 2.07
C ALA A 60 8.68 8.99 1.31
N TYR A 61 8.03 8.96 0.15
CA TYR A 61 7.73 10.14 -0.65
C TYR A 61 6.76 11.08 0.07
N ASP A 62 5.66 10.56 0.63
CA ASP A 62 4.68 11.35 1.39
C ASP A 62 5.32 11.99 2.62
N ALA A 63 6.17 11.25 3.34
CA ALA A 63 6.91 11.78 4.48
C ALA A 63 7.86 12.91 4.07
N CYS A 64 8.52 12.78 2.92
CA CYS A 64 9.36 13.83 2.35
C CYS A 64 8.53 15.05 1.94
N MET A 65 7.43 14.87 1.22
CA MET A 65 6.51 15.94 0.77
C MET A 65 5.76 16.63 1.90
N ALA A 66 5.51 15.95 3.02
CA ALA A 66 4.83 16.51 4.18
C ALA A 66 5.74 17.41 5.05
N ASP A 67 7.06 17.40 4.84
CA ASP A 67 8.00 18.21 5.62
C ASP A 67 7.92 19.70 5.21
N LYS A 68 7.19 20.47 6.04
CA LYS A 68 6.90 21.88 5.80
C LYS A 68 8.10 22.83 5.94
N GLN A 69 9.30 22.33 6.25
CA GLN A 69 10.49 23.19 6.42
C GLN A 69 10.94 23.83 5.11
N PHE A 70 10.55 23.28 3.96
CA PHE A 70 10.94 23.79 2.64
C PHE A 70 9.82 24.63 2.02
N GLY A 71 9.40 25.69 2.73
CA GLY A 71 8.27 26.58 2.41
C GLY A 71 8.41 27.48 1.17
N SER A 72 9.18 27.09 0.15
CA SER A 72 9.41 27.95 -1.03
C SER A 72 9.57 27.15 -2.33
N ASN A 73 8.44 26.92 -3.00
CA ASN A 73 8.20 26.81 -4.45
C ASN A 73 9.10 25.95 -5.37
N LYS A 74 10.07 25.18 -4.89
CA LYS A 74 10.84 24.21 -5.70
C LYS A 74 11.21 22.95 -4.93
N PHE A 75 10.35 22.51 -4.02
CA PHE A 75 10.57 21.28 -3.27
C PHE A 75 10.37 20.08 -4.18
N ARG A 76 11.43 19.30 -4.39
CA ARG A 76 11.39 18.01 -5.08
C ARG A 76 12.08 16.99 -4.19
N CYS A 77 11.40 15.88 -3.95
CA CYS A 77 11.96 14.70 -3.31
C CYS A 77 12.59 13.81 -4.38
N GLU A 78 13.81 13.36 -4.14
CA GLU A 78 14.54 12.42 -4.96
C GLU A 78 14.58 11.06 -4.27
N PHE A 79 14.33 10.00 -5.05
CA PHE A 79 14.43 8.64 -4.56
C PHE A 79 15.90 8.27 -4.37
N VAL A 80 16.26 7.79 -3.18
CA VAL A 80 17.65 7.50 -2.83
C VAL A 80 17.92 6.00 -2.92
N ASP A 81 17.21 5.21 -2.14
CA ASP A 81 17.45 3.78 -2.01
C ASP A 81 16.20 3.05 -1.51
N CYS A 82 16.12 1.75 -1.76
CA CYS A 82 15.16 0.90 -1.06
C CYS A 82 15.72 -0.50 -0.82
N ARG A 83 15.68 -0.93 0.45
CA ARG A 83 16.25 -2.19 0.92
C ARG A 83 15.19 -3.10 1.50
N TYR A 84 15.35 -4.39 1.27
CA TYR A 84 14.59 -5.43 1.96
C TYR A 84 15.36 -5.83 3.22
N HIS A 85 14.73 -5.65 4.38
CA HIS A 85 15.29 -5.97 5.69
C HIS A 85 14.52 -7.11 6.31
#